data_AF-A0A955QFF2-F1
#
_entry.id   AF-A0A955QFF2-F1
#
_cell.length_a   1.000
_cell.length_b   1.000
_cell.length_c   1.000
_cell.angle_alpha   90.00
_cell.angle_beta   90.00
_cell.angle_gamma   90.00
#
_symmetry.space_group_name_H-M   'P 1'
#
loop_
_entity.id
_entity.type
_entity.pdbx_description
1 polymer ?
#
loop_
_entity_poly.entity_id
_entity_poly.type
_entity_poly.pdbx_seq_one_letter_code
_entity_poly.pdbx_strand_id
1 'polypeptide(L)'
;MVHGKRHSSVFSVFFQPGWGGAWLILLGLIVGMTTGCTTMHDTPRTIHAEVVALEQPIMYNRFGSMNPYGMMYALKHDVVNKSDGRPMDEHSTPGQVQLKEGKRP
;
A
#
# COMPACT_ATOMS: atom_id res chain seq x y z
N MET A 1 47.85 -28.28 -27.29
CA MET A 1 48.83 -28.42 -26.18
C MET A 1 49.23 -27.02 -25.72
N VAL A 2 49.58 -26.85 -24.44
CA VAL A 2 49.79 -25.60 -23.68
C VAL A 2 48.48 -25.04 -23.07
N HIS A 3 48.06 -25.47 -21.86
CA HIS A 3 48.57 -25.15 -20.50
C HIS A 3 48.21 -23.74 -20.02
N GLY A 4 47.04 -23.60 -19.39
CA GLY A 4 46.63 -22.44 -18.60
C GLY A 4 46.23 -22.90 -17.19
N LYS A 5 47.16 -22.76 -16.24
CA LYS A 5 46.95 -23.04 -14.81
C LYS A 5 45.84 -22.16 -14.24
N ARG A 6 44.76 -22.76 -13.76
CA ARG A 6 43.83 -22.11 -12.83
C ARG A 6 44.46 -22.15 -11.43
N HIS A 7 44.81 -20.98 -10.91
CA HIS A 7 45.12 -20.80 -9.49
C HIS A 7 43.83 -21.05 -8.68
N SER A 8 43.70 -22.23 -8.09
CA SER A 8 42.78 -22.50 -6.99
C SER A 8 43.51 -22.25 -5.69
N SER A 9 43.20 -21.13 -5.01
CA SER A 9 43.61 -20.93 -3.62
C SER A 9 42.83 -21.89 -2.74
N VAL A 10 43.46 -23.01 -2.39
CA VAL A 10 42.93 -23.96 -1.39
C VAL A 10 43.30 -23.39 -0.03
N PHE A 11 42.34 -22.72 0.59
CA PHE A 11 42.46 -22.19 1.95
C PHE A 11 42.38 -23.38 2.92
N SER A 12 43.56 -23.88 3.31
CA SER A 12 43.72 -24.93 4.32
C SER A 12 43.27 -24.39 5.68
N VAL A 13 42.13 -24.86 6.17
CA VAL A 13 41.71 -24.65 7.56
C VAL A 13 42.48 -25.66 8.42
N PHE A 14 43.58 -25.19 9.00
CA PHE A 14 44.42 -25.95 9.92
C PHE A 14 43.68 -26.14 11.25
N PHE A 15 43.14 -27.35 11.45
CA PHE A 15 42.47 -27.75 12.68
C PHE A 15 43.51 -28.36 13.64
N GLN A 16 44.03 -27.59 14.59
CA GLN A 16 44.84 -28.12 15.69
C GLN A 16 43.94 -28.51 16.86
N PRO A 17 43.88 -29.79 17.27
CA PRO A 17 43.07 -30.25 18.38
C PRO A 17 43.86 -30.10 19.68
N GLY A 18 43.34 -29.34 20.65
CA GLY A 18 43.97 -29.37 21.98
C GLY A 18 43.39 -28.49 23.08
N TRP A 19 42.48 -27.55 22.81
CA TRP A 19 42.02 -26.61 23.83
C TRP A 19 40.49 -26.69 23.94
N GLY A 20 40.06 -27.61 24.81
CA GLY A 20 38.66 -28.01 24.98
C GLY A 20 37.77 -26.90 25.54
N GLY A 21 36.53 -26.88 25.03
CA GLY A 21 35.34 -26.45 25.76
C GLY A 21 34.98 -24.97 25.73
N ALA A 22 35.94 -24.05 25.75
CA ALA A 22 35.64 -22.62 25.96
C ALA A 22 34.96 -21.93 24.75
N TRP A 23 35.23 -22.40 23.53
CA TRP A 23 34.68 -21.79 22.30
C TRP A 23 33.21 -22.14 22.03
N LEU A 24 32.71 -23.26 22.56
CA LEU A 24 31.31 -23.68 22.37
C LEU A 24 30.34 -22.92 23.29
N ILE A 25 30.80 -22.49 24.46
CA ILE A 25 29.98 -21.72 25.40
C ILE A 25 29.80 -20.27 24.90
N LEU A 26 30.84 -19.69 24.29
CA LEU A 26 30.77 -18.34 23.73
C LEU A 26 29.89 -18.27 22.47
N LEU A 27 29.88 -19.32 21.63
CA LEU A 27 28.99 -19.42 20.47
C LEU A 27 27.52 -19.65 20.88
N GLY A 28 27.26 -20.40 21.95
CA GLY A 28 25.90 -20.62 22.46
C GLY A 28 25.24 -19.36 23.05
N LEU A 29 26.02 -18.47 23.66
CA LEU A 29 25.52 -17.27 24.34
C LEU A 29 25.09 -16.14 23.37
N ILE A 30 25.69 -16.07 22.18
CA ILE A 30 25.31 -15.10 21.13
C ILE A 30 24.00 -15.50 20.43
N VAL A 31 23.66 -16.80 20.42
CA VAL A 31 22.43 -17.32 19.79
C VAL A 31 21.18 -17.10 20.66
N GLY A 32 21.34 -16.85 21.97
CA GLY A 32 20.22 -16.70 22.91
C GLY A 32 19.54 -15.33 22.96
N MET A 33 20.14 -14.27 22.39
CA MET A 33 19.65 -12.89 22.52
C MET A 33 18.95 -12.30 21.28
N THR A 34 18.85 -13.03 20.17
CA THR A 34 18.31 -12.47 18.91
C THR A 34 16.83 -12.76 18.65
N THR A 35 16.13 -13.50 19.52
CA THR A 35 14.70 -13.84 19.34
C THR A 35 13.73 -12.85 19.99
N GLY A 36 14.13 -11.58 20.10
CA GLY A 36 13.35 -10.54 20.78
C GLY A 36 12.73 -9.45 19.90
N CYS A 37 12.95 -9.42 18.58
CA CYS A 37 12.24 -8.47 17.72
C CYS A 37 11.17 -9.19 16.89
N THR A 38 9.96 -9.25 17.44
CA THR A 38 8.77 -9.44 16.61
C THR A 38 8.66 -8.22 15.71
N THR A 39 8.98 -8.38 14.42
CA THR A 39 8.58 -7.42 13.41
C THR A 39 7.06 -7.38 13.41
N MET A 40 6.46 -6.25 13.81
CA MET A 40 5.03 -6.04 13.63
C MET A 40 4.76 -6.05 12.12
N HIS A 41 4.22 -7.17 11.65
CA HIS A 41 3.82 -7.34 10.27
C HIS A 41 2.51 -6.57 10.09
N ASP A 42 2.58 -5.28 9.76
CA ASP A 42 1.42 -4.55 9.27
C ASP A 42 1.12 -5.08 7.86
N THR A 43 0.29 -6.11 7.81
CA THR A 43 -0.17 -6.68 6.54
C THR A 43 -0.85 -5.55 5.76
N PRO A 44 -0.43 -5.25 4.52
CA PRO A 44 -1.00 -4.15 3.76
C PRO A 44 -2.52 -4.34 3.65
N ARG A 45 -3.27 -3.39 4.22
CA ARG A 45 -4.73 -3.42 4.20
C ARG A 45 -5.24 -2.86 2.87
N THR A 46 -5.88 -3.70 2.07
CA THR A 46 -6.62 -3.26 0.87
C THR A 46 -8.00 -2.75 1.27
N ILE A 47 -8.35 -1.54 0.81
CA ILE A 47 -9.69 -0.94 0.99
C ILE A 47 -10.37 -0.87 -0.37
N HIS A 48 -11.56 -1.45 -0.47
CA HIS A 48 -12.39 -1.36 -1.66
C HIS A 48 -13.43 -0.24 -1.46
N ALA A 49 -13.61 0.60 -2.48
CA ALA A 49 -14.60 1.66 -2.48
C ALA A 49 -15.25 1.75 -3.87
N GLU A 50 -16.57 1.93 -3.89
CA GLU A 50 -17.33 2.18 -5.11
C GLU A 50 -17.37 3.70 -5.35
N VAL A 51 -16.94 4.11 -6.54
CA VAL A 51 -16.90 5.51 -6.97
C VAL A 51 -17.80 5.72 -8.18
N VAL A 52 -18.41 6.90 -8.23
CA VAL A 52 -19.35 7.31 -9.27
C VAL A 52 -18.84 8.60 -9.90
N ALA A 53 -18.87 8.68 -11.23
CA ALA A 53 -18.62 9.91 -11.97
C ALA A 53 -19.94 10.68 -12.14
N LEU A 54 -19.93 11.96 -11.79
CA LEU A 54 -21.09 12.84 -11.96
C LEU A 54 -20.65 14.25 -12.39
N GLU A 55 -21.59 15.00 -12.95
CA GLU A 55 -21.43 16.40 -13.30
C GLU A 55 -22.01 17.31 -12.21
N GLN A 56 -21.24 18.31 -11.77
CA GLN A 56 -21.66 19.35 -10.84
C GLN A 56 -21.16 20.73 -11.33
N PRO A 57 -21.92 21.81 -11.10
CA PRO A 57 -21.47 23.15 -11.44
C PRO A 57 -20.36 23.60 -10.48
N ILE A 58 -19.19 23.96 -11.03
CA ILE A 58 -18.03 24.39 -10.25
C ILE A 58 -17.79 25.89 -10.48
N MET A 59 -17.79 26.66 -9.40
CA MET A 59 -17.35 28.07 -9.39
C MET A 59 -15.85 28.12 -9.08
N TYR A 60 -15.03 28.54 -10.04
CA TYR A 60 -13.58 28.62 -9.85
C TYR A 60 -13.18 29.83 -8.99
N ASN A 61 -13.88 30.95 -9.13
CA ASN A 61 -13.54 32.17 -8.40
C ASN A 61 -14.73 33.11 -8.19
N ARG A 62 -14.49 34.14 -7.37
CA ARG A 62 -15.48 35.19 -7.02
C ARG A 62 -15.71 36.21 -8.14
N PHE A 63 -14.98 36.14 -9.26
CA PHE A 63 -15.14 37.02 -10.41
C PHE A 63 -16.08 36.44 -11.48
N GLY A 64 -16.71 35.28 -11.19
CA GLY A 64 -17.70 34.66 -12.07
C GLY A 64 -17.14 33.65 -13.06
N SER A 65 -15.88 33.22 -12.91
CA SER A 65 -15.36 32.09 -13.69
C SER A 65 -15.96 30.79 -13.16
N MET A 66 -16.65 30.04 -14.03
CA MET A 66 -17.32 28.79 -13.67
C MET A 66 -17.29 27.76 -14.80
N ASN A 67 -17.39 26.48 -14.43
CA ASN A 67 -17.66 25.37 -15.34
C ASN A 67 -19.01 24.72 -14.95
N PRO A 68 -20.07 24.90 -15.74
CA PRO A 68 -21.38 24.31 -15.45
C PRO A 68 -21.40 22.78 -15.59
N TYR A 69 -20.47 22.19 -16.35
CA TYR A 69 -20.34 20.75 -16.59
C TYR A 69 -19.05 20.20 -15.96
N GLY A 70 -18.77 20.60 -14.71
CA GLY A 70 -17.62 20.12 -13.97
C GLY A 70 -17.75 18.63 -13.66
N MET A 71 -16.86 17.81 -14.21
CA MET A 71 -16.82 16.38 -13.86
C MET A 71 -16.16 16.19 -12.50
N MET A 72 -16.78 15.39 -11.64
CA MET A 72 -16.22 14.99 -10.35
C MET A 72 -16.52 13.53 -10.01
N TYR A 73 -15.76 12.99 -9.06
CA TYR A 73 -15.95 11.64 -8.55
C TYR A 73 -16.38 11.69 -7.09
N ALA A 74 -17.36 10.87 -6.74
CA ALA A 74 -17.83 10.73 -5.37
C ALA A 74 -18.00 9.26 -4.98
N LEU A 75 -17.96 8.98 -3.68
CA LEU A 75 -18.27 7.64 -3.18
C LEU A 75 -19.75 7.36 -3.42
N LYS A 76 -20.10 6.14 -3.85
CA LYS A 76 -21.48 5.75 -4.17
C LYS A 76 -22.48 6.06 -3.05
N HIS A 77 -22.08 5.89 -1.80
CA HIS A 77 -22.94 6.17 -0.64
C HIS A 77 -23.19 7.66 -0.37
N ASP A 78 -22.42 8.54 -1.00
CA ASP A 78 -22.56 9.99 -0.94
C ASP A 78 -23.30 10.56 -2.17
N VAL A 79 -23.78 9.69 -3.06
CA VAL A 79 -24.54 10.08 -4.26
C VAL A 79 -26.01 9.70 -4.11
N VAL A 80 -26.88 10.63 -4.46
CA VAL A 80 -28.33 10.49 -4.43
C VAL A 80 -28.95 10.86 -5.77
N ASN A 81 -30.13 10.32 -6.06
CA ASN A 81 -30.93 10.71 -7.22
C ASN A 81 -31.43 12.16 -7.05
N LYS A 82 -31.40 12.94 -8.13
CA LYS A 82 -31.88 14.33 -8.15
C LYS A 82 -33.39 14.45 -7.93
N SER A 83 -34.15 13.45 -8.37
CA SER A 83 -35.61 13.46 -8.38
C SER A 83 -36.23 13.24 -6.99
N ASP A 84 -35.68 12.32 -6.21
CA ASP A 84 -36.28 11.86 -4.94
C ASP A 84 -35.31 11.87 -3.76
N GLY A 85 -34.03 12.20 -3.97
CA GLY A 85 -33.00 12.24 -2.93
C GLY A 85 -32.63 10.87 -2.37
N ARG A 86 -33.08 9.76 -2.97
CA ARG A 86 -32.73 8.41 -2.54
C ARG A 86 -31.28 8.08 -2.93
N PRO A 87 -30.59 7.23 -2.15
CA PRO A 87 -29.25 6.76 -2.50
C PRO A 87 -29.21 6.17 -3.91
N MET A 88 -28.08 6.32 -4.60
CA MET A 88 -27.90 5.77 -5.94
C MET A 88 -28.01 4.24 -5.94
N ASP A 89 -28.80 3.71 -6.86
CA ASP A 89 -29.01 2.28 -7.08
C ASP A 89 -28.79 1.91 -8.56
N GLU A 90 -29.12 0.69 -8.93
CA GLU A 90 -28.98 0.19 -10.30
C GLU A 90 -30.01 0.79 -11.27
N HIS A 91 -31.08 1.39 -10.75
CA HIS A 91 -32.14 2.04 -11.53
C HIS A 91 -31.93 3.56 -11.68
N SER A 92 -30.93 4.12 -10.99
CA SER A 92 -30.50 5.50 -11.16
C SER A 92 -30.14 5.81 -12.60
N THR A 93 -30.68 6.92 -13.12
CA THR A 93 -30.41 7.36 -14.50
C THR A 93 -29.13 8.20 -14.55
N PRO A 94 -28.19 7.93 -15.48
CA PRO A 94 -27.01 8.78 -15.69
C PRO A 94 -27.37 10.26 -15.88
N GLY A 95 -26.60 11.16 -15.28
CA GLY A 95 -26.86 12.62 -15.29
C GLY A 95 -27.98 13.07 -14.34
N GLN A 96 -28.81 12.17 -13.83
CA GLN A 96 -29.88 12.46 -12.85
C GLN A 96 -29.47 12.16 -11.41
N VAL A 97 -28.17 12.25 -11.12
CA VAL A 97 -27.60 12.02 -9.79
C VAL A 97 -26.84 13.26 -9.31
N GLN A 98 -26.80 13.47 -7.99
CA GLN A 98 -26.12 14.59 -7.34
C GLN A 98 -25.50 14.14 -6.02
N LEU A 99 -24.62 14.98 -5.47
CA LEU A 99 -24.10 14.75 -4.13
C LEU A 99 -25.22 14.84 -3.09
N LYS A 100 -25.10 14.03 -2.06
CA LYS A 100 -25.94 14.12 -0.87
C LYS A 100 -25.79 15.47 -0.19
N GLU A 101 -26.88 15.97 0.38
CA GLU A 101 -26.90 17.22 1.14
C GLU A 101 -25.82 17.24 2.25
N GLY A 102 -25.17 18.39 2.44
CA GLY A 102 -24.08 18.58 3.39
C GLY A 102 -22.71 18.05 2.92
N LYS A 103 -22.62 17.39 1.77
CA LYS A 103 -21.33 17.08 1.12
C LYS A 103 -20.89 18.28 0.29
N ARG A 104 -19.62 18.68 0.46
CA ARG A 104 -19.06 19.80 -0.29
C ARG A 104 -18.63 19.33 -1.69
N PRO A 105 -18.99 20.06 -2.77
CA PRO A 105 -18.36 19.92 -4.07
C PRO A 105 -16.96 20.54 -4.10
#